data_AF-A0A2V2RX63-F1
#
_entry.id   AF-A0A2V2RX63-F1
#
_cell.length_a   1.000
_cell.length_b   1.000
_cell.length_c   1.000
_cell.angle_alpha   90.00
_cell.angle_beta   90.00
_cell.angle_gamma   90.00
#
_symmetry.space_group_name_H-M   'P 1'
#
loop_
_entity.id
_entity.type
_entity.pdbx_description
1 polymer ?
#
loop_
_entity_poly.entity_id
_entity_poly.type
_entity_poly.pdbx_seq_one_letter_code
_entity_poly.pdbx_strand_id
1 'polypeptide(L)'
;MIKPSCLLVWPLHLDFPVCRWNLERFQDYFNGIYIGFSQHHIENQDLSNFIRSKLPFAHFVEIIRTRDDWRDDAVNCLLDVMPKDGYVCFLEQDFLIKDKTFFEKVFRKEHPFMFYQEDQRIHPAFSVVRRDLVDKTSRNFAVCPPGDHFYQFFNELPFGINIEDLDVHKREDYYHMAGLSQNYMNYTYEEPFFHPNNFLYYNYKSLQFPNQHPLFNSLQQGIERKYGHPEHHAFLNNFFPEI
;
A
#
# COMPACT_ATOMS: atom_id res chain seq x y z
N MET A 1 17.34 -5.94 -14.27
CA MET A 1 16.45 -5.59 -13.16
C MET A 1 15.04 -5.82 -13.67
N ILE A 2 14.22 -6.57 -12.94
CA ILE A 2 12.80 -6.71 -13.30
C ILE A 2 12.09 -5.37 -13.10
N LYS A 3 11.04 -5.11 -13.88
CA LYS A 3 10.26 -3.89 -13.78
C LYS A 3 8.78 -4.29 -13.69
N PRO A 4 8.25 -4.61 -12.50
CA PRO A 4 6.89 -5.10 -12.35
C PRO A 4 5.85 -4.01 -12.67
N SER A 5 4.62 -4.40 -12.98
CA SER A 5 3.48 -3.48 -12.91
C SER A 5 2.99 -3.42 -11.47
N CYS A 6 2.90 -2.21 -10.90
CA CYS A 6 2.43 -2.01 -9.52
C CYS A 6 0.90 -2.01 -9.48
N LEU A 7 0.33 -2.74 -8.53
CA LEU A 7 -1.09 -2.82 -8.22
C LEU A 7 -1.29 -2.27 -6.82
N LEU A 8 -2.18 -1.29 -6.69
CA LEU A 8 -2.51 -0.65 -5.43
C LEU A 8 -4.02 -0.36 -5.33
N VAL A 9 -4.65 -0.74 -4.21
CA VAL A 9 -6.09 -0.52 -3.98
C VAL A 9 -6.29 0.61 -2.99
N TRP A 10 -6.84 1.74 -3.44
CA TRP A 10 -6.88 3.02 -2.72
C TRP A 10 -8.26 3.33 -2.13
N PRO A 11 -8.42 3.45 -0.79
CA PRO A 11 -9.66 3.93 -0.18
C PRO A 11 -10.11 5.30 -0.71
N LEU A 12 -11.29 5.37 -1.33
CA LEU A 12 -11.81 6.57 -2.03
C LEU A 12 -11.88 7.85 -1.16
N HIS A 13 -11.95 7.70 0.16
CA HIS A 13 -12.15 8.80 1.11
C HIS A 13 -10.85 9.23 1.83
N LEU A 14 -9.68 8.64 1.51
CA LEU A 14 -8.40 8.96 2.15
C LEU A 14 -7.40 9.51 1.14
N ASP A 15 -6.58 10.46 1.59
CA ASP A 15 -5.33 10.84 0.91
C ASP A 15 -4.15 10.23 1.69
N PHE A 16 -3.11 9.80 0.98
CA PHE A 16 -1.89 9.27 1.58
C PHE A 16 -0.71 10.05 1.01
N PRO A 17 -0.43 11.26 1.54
CA PRO A 17 0.58 12.15 0.96
C PRO A 17 1.95 11.50 0.81
N VAL A 18 2.35 10.70 1.80
CA VAL A 18 3.63 9.97 1.82
C VAL A 18 3.64 8.86 0.76
N CYS A 19 2.51 8.15 0.58
CA CYS A 19 2.38 7.15 -0.47
C CYS A 19 2.46 7.80 -1.86
N ARG A 20 1.74 8.91 -2.09
CA ARG A 20 1.82 9.67 -3.35
C ARG A 20 3.25 10.08 -3.67
N TRP A 21 3.95 10.62 -2.68
CA TRP A 21 5.36 11.00 -2.82
C TRP A 21 6.26 9.80 -3.15
N ASN A 22 6.06 8.64 -2.50
CA ASN A 22 6.80 7.43 -2.83
C ASN A 22 6.52 6.94 -4.26
N LEU A 23 5.25 6.95 -4.70
CA LEU A 23 4.88 6.56 -6.05
C LEU A 23 5.54 7.48 -7.09
N GLU A 24 5.54 8.80 -6.86
CA GLU A 24 6.17 9.77 -7.76
C GLU A 24 7.69 9.56 -7.83
N ARG A 25 8.34 9.37 -6.67
CA ARG A 25 9.79 9.18 -6.55
C ARG A 25 10.27 7.88 -7.20
N PHE A 26 9.43 6.84 -7.21
CA PHE A 26 9.82 5.49 -7.62
C PHE A 26 9.09 4.97 -8.85
N GLN A 27 8.33 5.81 -9.56
CA GLN A 27 7.57 5.38 -10.74
C GLN A 27 8.43 4.64 -11.78
N ASP A 28 9.70 5.02 -11.92
CA ASP A 28 10.62 4.42 -12.91
C ASP A 28 11.02 2.97 -12.59
N TYR A 29 10.74 2.48 -11.38
CA TYR A 29 10.92 1.08 -11.00
C TYR A 29 9.75 0.18 -11.42
N PHE A 30 8.70 0.76 -12.01
CA PHE A 30 7.49 0.04 -12.43
C PHE A 30 7.19 0.22 -13.92
N ASN A 31 6.68 -0.83 -14.59
CA ASN A 31 6.25 -0.75 -15.99
C ASN A 31 4.98 0.10 -16.14
N GLY A 32 4.20 0.16 -15.06
CA GLY A 32 3.04 1.02 -14.90
C GLY A 32 2.52 0.88 -13.47
N ILE A 33 1.84 1.91 -12.97
CA ILE A 33 1.20 1.92 -11.66
C ILE A 33 -0.30 1.92 -11.88
N TYR A 34 -0.99 0.92 -11.34
CA TYR A 34 -2.43 0.70 -11.51
C TYR A 34 -3.11 0.87 -10.16
N ILE A 35 -4.05 1.82 -10.10
CA ILE A 35 -4.74 2.21 -8.87
C ILE A 35 -6.24 1.98 -9.02
N GLY A 36 -6.81 1.15 -8.15
CA GLY A 36 -8.25 0.92 -8.08
C GLY A 36 -8.83 1.59 -6.84
N PHE A 37 -9.91 2.36 -6.98
CA PHE A 37 -10.55 2.97 -5.81
C PHE A 37 -11.50 2.00 -5.12
N SER A 38 -11.31 1.77 -3.81
CA SER A 38 -12.23 0.98 -2.99
C SER A 38 -13.22 1.88 -2.25
N GLN A 39 -14.51 1.51 -2.34
CA GLN A 39 -15.58 2.13 -1.55
C GLN A 39 -15.61 1.51 -0.15
N HIS A 40 -14.89 2.12 0.78
CA HIS A 40 -15.05 1.83 2.21
C HIS A 40 -16.24 2.61 2.80
N HIS A 41 -16.67 2.23 4.00
CA HIS A 41 -17.90 2.65 4.68
C HIS A 41 -18.07 4.15 5.01
N ILE A 42 -17.22 5.07 4.51
CA ILE A 42 -17.46 6.52 4.66
C ILE A 42 -18.24 7.00 3.43
N GLU A 43 -19.54 7.15 3.61
CA GLU A 43 -20.51 7.36 2.51
C GLU A 43 -20.47 8.77 1.87
N ASN A 44 -19.61 9.70 2.31
CA ASN A 44 -19.77 11.12 1.96
C ASN A 44 -18.51 11.87 1.52
N GLN A 45 -17.40 11.19 1.22
CA GLN A 45 -16.18 11.86 0.74
C GLN A 45 -15.54 11.08 -0.40
N ASP A 46 -15.56 11.67 -1.60
CA ASP A 46 -14.86 11.14 -2.77
C ASP A 46 -13.66 12.02 -3.11
N LEU A 47 -12.46 11.52 -2.80
CA LEU A 47 -11.20 12.18 -3.10
C LEU A 47 -10.59 11.71 -4.43
N SER A 48 -11.26 10.82 -5.18
CA SER A 48 -10.69 10.17 -6.36
C SER A 48 -10.22 11.16 -7.43
N ASN A 49 -10.99 12.21 -7.70
CA ASN A 49 -10.62 13.27 -8.65
C ASN A 49 -9.35 14.02 -8.21
N PHE A 50 -9.24 14.31 -6.91
CA PHE A 50 -8.05 14.93 -6.36
C PHE A 50 -6.85 13.99 -6.50
N ILE A 51 -6.96 12.72 -6.12
CA ILE A 51 -5.87 11.74 -6.22
C ILE A 51 -5.44 11.56 -7.69
N ARG A 52 -6.39 11.45 -8.62
CA ARG A 52 -6.11 11.40 -10.07
C ARG A 52 -5.29 12.59 -10.55
N SER A 53 -5.65 13.80 -10.08
CA SER A 53 -4.91 15.02 -10.44
C SER A 53 -3.47 15.07 -9.90
N LYS A 54 -3.20 14.35 -8.80
CA LYS A 54 -1.87 14.32 -8.16
C LYS A 54 -0.97 13.18 -8.66
N LEU A 55 -1.52 12.18 -9.34
CA LEU A 55 -0.79 11.03 -9.88
C LEU A 55 -1.06 10.86 -11.38
N PRO A 56 -0.68 11.83 -12.23
CA PRO A 56 -1.00 11.79 -13.66
C PRO A 56 -0.33 10.64 -14.42
N PHE A 57 0.69 10.01 -13.84
CA PHE A 57 1.41 8.86 -14.38
C PHE A 57 0.74 7.51 -14.08
N ALA A 58 -0.28 7.48 -13.21
CA ALA A 58 -0.95 6.24 -12.81
C ALA A 58 -2.16 5.92 -13.70
N HIS A 59 -2.40 4.63 -13.93
CA HIS A 59 -3.60 4.11 -14.57
C HIS A 59 -4.67 3.86 -13.51
N PHE A 60 -5.76 4.63 -13.58
CA PHE A 60 -6.85 4.47 -12.62
C PHE A 60 -7.94 3.57 -13.17
N VAL A 61 -8.32 2.56 -12.40
CA VAL A 61 -9.27 1.52 -12.78
C VAL A 61 -10.54 1.69 -11.97
N GLU A 62 -11.68 1.65 -12.66
CA GLU A 62 -12.98 1.57 -12.02
C GLU A 62 -13.21 0.17 -11.49
N ILE A 63 -13.57 0.05 -10.21
CA ILE A 63 -13.80 -1.24 -9.57
C ILE A 63 -15.28 -1.59 -9.67
N ILE A 64 -15.58 -2.68 -10.37
CA ILE A 64 -16.93 -3.23 -10.45
C ILE A 64 -17.09 -4.20 -9.29
N ARG A 65 -18.06 -3.93 -8.41
CA ARG A 65 -18.38 -4.84 -7.31
C ARG A 65 -19.27 -5.99 -7.81
N THR A 66 -18.77 -7.20 -7.71
CA THR A 66 -19.46 -8.43 -8.13
C THR A 66 -19.41 -9.53 -7.09
N ARG A 67 -18.53 -9.42 -6.08
CA ARG A 67 -18.29 -10.41 -5.03
C ARG A 67 -18.59 -9.81 -3.66
N ASP A 68 -18.69 -10.69 -2.66
CA ASP A 68 -18.98 -10.28 -1.29
C ASP A 68 -17.80 -9.54 -0.63
N ASP A 69 -16.55 -9.84 -1.04
CA ASP A 69 -15.35 -9.17 -0.55
C ASP A 69 -14.86 -8.12 -1.54
N TRP A 70 -14.91 -6.85 -1.12
CA TRP A 70 -14.49 -5.71 -1.94
C TRP A 70 -13.01 -5.75 -2.33
N ARG A 71 -12.16 -6.39 -1.52
CA ARG A 71 -10.71 -6.51 -1.80
C ARG A 71 -10.49 -7.43 -2.98
N ASP A 72 -11.25 -8.52 -3.00
CA ASP A 72 -11.21 -9.52 -4.04
C ASP A 72 -11.66 -8.95 -5.39
N ASP A 73 -12.75 -8.18 -5.41
CA ASP A 73 -13.17 -7.43 -6.60
C ASP A 73 -12.12 -6.41 -7.04
N ALA A 74 -11.60 -5.61 -6.10
CA ALA A 74 -10.66 -4.54 -6.43
C ALA A 74 -9.37 -5.07 -7.06
N VAL A 75 -8.78 -6.12 -6.47
CA VAL A 75 -7.56 -6.74 -6.96
C VAL A 75 -7.81 -7.42 -8.31
N ASN A 76 -8.91 -8.17 -8.46
CA ASN A 76 -9.19 -8.85 -9.72
C ASN A 76 -9.45 -7.88 -10.88
N CYS A 77 -10.23 -6.81 -10.66
CA CYS A 77 -10.45 -5.77 -11.68
C CYS A 77 -9.12 -5.14 -12.15
N LEU A 78 -8.21 -4.85 -11.22
CA LEU A 78 -6.87 -4.36 -11.54
C LEU A 78 -6.08 -5.39 -12.36
N LEU A 79 -6.03 -6.65 -11.91
CA LEU A 79 -5.33 -7.73 -12.60
C LEU A 79 -5.87 -7.99 -14.01
N ASP A 80 -7.14 -7.71 -14.27
CA ASP A 80 -7.78 -7.93 -15.56
C ASP A 80 -7.35 -6.92 -16.62
N VAL A 81 -7.06 -5.67 -16.23
CA VAL A 81 -6.60 -4.62 -17.16
C VAL A 81 -5.08 -4.47 -17.25
N MET A 82 -4.34 -5.00 -16.26
CA MET A 82 -2.88 -4.98 -16.28
C MET A 82 -2.29 -5.86 -17.40
N PRO A 83 -1.06 -5.55 -17.86
CA PRO A 83 -0.33 -6.40 -18.80
C PRO A 83 -0.26 -7.86 -18.33
N LYS A 84 -0.35 -8.79 -19.28
CA LYS A 84 -0.38 -10.24 -19.01
C LYS A 84 1.02 -10.88 -18.99
N ASP A 85 2.06 -10.10 -19.23
CA ASP A 85 3.46 -10.51 -19.21
C ASP A 85 4.24 -9.86 -18.05
N GLY A 86 5.35 -10.50 -17.68
CA GLY A 86 6.26 -9.98 -16.64
C GLY A 86 5.80 -10.27 -15.21
N TYR A 87 5.80 -9.23 -14.38
CA TYR A 87 5.60 -9.30 -12.93
C TYR A 87 4.53 -8.33 -12.45
N VAL A 88 3.79 -8.71 -11.41
CA VAL A 88 2.86 -7.87 -10.67
C VAL A 88 3.45 -7.59 -9.30
N CYS A 89 3.52 -6.31 -8.91
CA CYS A 89 3.90 -5.88 -7.57
C CYS A 89 2.65 -5.42 -6.82
N PHE A 90 2.23 -6.18 -5.81
CA PHE A 90 1.19 -5.76 -4.86
C PHE A 90 1.83 -4.83 -3.83
N LEU A 91 1.21 -3.67 -3.59
CA LEU A 91 1.72 -2.65 -2.67
C LEU A 91 0.56 -2.00 -1.89
N GLU A 92 0.69 -1.92 -0.57
CA GLU A 92 -0.21 -1.14 0.30
C GLU A 92 0.34 0.27 0.56
N GLN A 93 -0.54 1.23 0.87
CA GLN A 93 -0.17 2.65 1.00
C GLN A 93 0.71 2.94 2.21
N ASP A 94 0.71 2.05 3.20
CA ASP A 94 1.44 2.15 4.45
C ASP A 94 2.72 1.29 4.48
N PHE A 95 3.12 0.75 3.32
CA PHE A 95 4.43 0.17 3.10
C PHE A 95 5.42 1.26 2.68
N LEU A 96 6.12 1.82 3.67
CA LEU A 96 7.06 2.92 3.48
C LEU A 96 8.39 2.40 2.95
N ILE A 97 8.92 3.05 1.92
CA ILE A 97 10.21 2.73 1.30
C ILE A 97 11.15 3.91 1.52
N LYS A 98 12.33 3.66 2.09
CA LYS A 98 13.27 4.73 2.44
C LYS A 98 13.82 5.40 1.20
N ASP A 99 14.44 4.63 0.33
CA ASP A 99 15.12 5.10 -0.87
C ASP A 99 15.17 4.01 -1.94
N LYS A 100 15.81 4.33 -3.07
CA LYS A 100 15.84 3.47 -4.25
C LYS A 100 16.60 2.15 -4.06
N THR A 101 17.46 2.06 -3.04
CA THR A 101 18.27 0.86 -2.77
C THR A 101 17.38 -0.34 -2.46
N PHE A 102 16.20 -0.13 -1.87
CA PHE A 102 15.17 -1.15 -1.69
C PHE A 102 14.86 -1.87 -3.02
N PHE A 103 14.49 -1.12 -4.06
CA PHE A 103 14.17 -1.70 -5.36
C PHE A 103 15.41 -2.25 -6.07
N GLU A 104 16.56 -1.60 -5.93
CA GLU A 104 17.82 -2.10 -6.49
C GLU A 104 18.21 -3.47 -5.91
N LYS A 105 17.82 -3.77 -4.65
CA LYS A 105 18.00 -5.07 -4.01
C LYS A 105 16.92 -6.08 -4.43
N VAL A 106 15.64 -5.73 -4.28
CA VAL A 106 14.50 -6.63 -4.55
C VAL A 106 14.41 -6.99 -6.04
N PHE A 107 14.53 -6.01 -6.94
CA PHE A 107 14.34 -6.23 -8.38
C PHE A 107 15.62 -6.65 -9.11
N ARG A 108 16.72 -6.86 -8.39
CA ARG A 108 18.02 -7.25 -8.94
C ARG A 108 17.97 -8.60 -9.64
N LYS A 109 17.31 -9.58 -9.00
CA LYS A 109 17.27 -10.98 -9.41
C LYS A 109 15.85 -11.40 -9.68
N GLU A 110 15.69 -12.23 -10.70
CA GLU A 110 14.40 -12.83 -11.02
C GLU A 110 14.10 -13.95 -10.03
N HIS A 111 13.03 -13.78 -9.26
CA HIS A 111 12.43 -14.83 -8.46
C HIS A 111 10.96 -14.96 -8.90
N PRO A 112 10.39 -16.16 -8.99
CA PRO A 112 8.99 -16.32 -9.42
C PRO A 112 8.00 -15.63 -8.48
N PHE A 113 8.35 -15.59 -7.19
CA PHE A 113 7.58 -14.98 -6.13
C PHE A 113 8.52 -14.41 -5.05
N MET A 114 8.39 -13.12 -4.76
CA MET A 114 9.06 -12.42 -3.67
C MET A 114 7.99 -11.84 -2.75
N PHE A 115 8.18 -11.90 -1.43
CA PHE A 115 7.17 -11.44 -0.50
C PHE A 115 7.73 -10.78 0.75
N TYR A 116 6.94 -9.88 1.31
CA TYR A 116 7.11 -9.41 2.67
C TYR A 116 6.48 -10.41 3.65
N GLN A 117 7.23 -10.79 4.68
CA GLN A 117 6.74 -11.60 5.78
C GLN A 117 6.44 -10.73 7.00
N GLU A 118 5.23 -10.85 7.54
CA GLU A 118 4.85 -10.25 8.82
C GLU A 118 4.63 -11.37 9.82
N ASP A 119 5.42 -11.37 10.90
CA ASP A 119 5.49 -12.45 11.87
C ASP A 119 5.71 -13.82 11.20
N GLN A 120 4.69 -14.69 11.18
CA GLN A 120 4.74 -16.03 10.62
C GLN A 120 3.96 -16.18 9.30
N ARG A 121 3.49 -15.08 8.71
CA ARG A 121 2.66 -15.10 7.50
C ARG A 121 3.22 -14.24 6.38
N ILE A 122 2.89 -14.63 5.15
CA ILE A 122 3.05 -13.79 3.97
C ILE A 122 2.01 -12.66 4.06
N HIS A 123 2.46 -11.41 3.94
CA HIS A 123 1.61 -10.23 4.07
C HIS A 123 1.41 -9.53 2.72
N PRO A 124 0.19 -9.08 2.37
CA PRO A 124 -0.09 -8.43 1.08
C PRO A 124 0.53 -7.03 0.91
N ALA A 125 0.95 -6.38 2.00
CA ALA A 125 1.56 -5.04 1.98
C ALA A 125 2.69 -4.87 0.95
N PHE A 126 3.47 -5.93 0.71
CA PHE A 126 4.40 -5.97 -0.41
C PHE A 126 4.60 -7.41 -0.91
N SER A 127 4.34 -7.64 -2.19
CA SER A 127 4.78 -8.87 -2.87
C SER A 127 4.96 -8.65 -4.35
N VAL A 128 5.87 -9.42 -4.96
CA VAL A 128 6.13 -9.39 -6.41
C VAL A 128 5.98 -10.81 -6.95
N VAL A 129 5.03 -11.01 -7.84
CA VAL A 129 4.66 -12.32 -8.37
C VAL A 129 4.75 -12.30 -9.89
N ARG A 130 5.35 -13.33 -10.48
CA ARG A 130 5.36 -13.49 -11.94
C ARG A 130 3.93 -13.66 -12.45
N ARG A 131 3.56 -12.95 -13.51
CA ARG A 131 2.17 -12.82 -13.93
C ARG A 131 1.51 -14.15 -14.31
N ASP A 132 2.24 -15.04 -14.96
CA ASP A 132 1.77 -16.38 -15.32
C ASP A 132 1.46 -17.27 -14.10
N LEU A 133 2.03 -16.99 -12.93
CA LEU A 133 1.68 -17.67 -11.69
C LEU A 133 0.39 -17.14 -11.11
N VAL A 134 0.19 -15.81 -11.14
CA VAL A 134 -1.08 -15.18 -10.77
C VAL A 134 -2.24 -15.74 -11.60
N ASP A 135 -2.01 -16.01 -12.88
CA ASP A 135 -3.03 -16.56 -13.78
C ASP A 135 -3.33 -18.06 -13.54
N LYS A 136 -2.48 -18.76 -12.80
CA LYS A 136 -2.67 -20.18 -12.43
C LYS A 136 -3.37 -20.36 -11.09
N THR A 137 -3.47 -19.31 -10.28
CA THR A 137 -4.20 -19.35 -9.01
C THR A 137 -5.70 -19.20 -9.26
N SER A 138 -6.49 -19.48 -8.24
CA SER A 138 -7.91 -19.14 -8.17
C SER A 138 -8.17 -17.62 -8.13
N ARG A 139 -7.12 -16.81 -7.93
CA ARG A 139 -7.19 -15.37 -7.66
C ARG A 139 -8.19 -15.01 -6.55
N ASN A 140 -8.21 -15.81 -5.50
CA ASN A 140 -9.00 -15.57 -4.30
C ASN A 140 -8.20 -14.71 -3.30
N PHE A 141 -8.55 -13.43 -3.24
CA PHE A 141 -7.97 -12.45 -2.31
C PHE A 141 -8.90 -12.13 -1.14
N ALA A 142 -10.05 -12.79 -1.04
CA ALA A 142 -11.01 -12.59 0.03
C ALA A 142 -10.50 -13.15 1.38
N VAL A 143 -11.19 -12.80 2.46
CA VAL A 143 -11.02 -13.45 3.77
C VAL A 143 -11.30 -14.96 3.63
N CYS A 144 -10.37 -15.82 4.06
CA CYS A 144 -10.58 -17.26 4.06
C CYS A 144 -10.18 -17.88 5.41
N PRO A 145 -11.11 -18.05 6.36
CA PRO A 145 -10.83 -18.64 7.66
C PRO A 145 -10.18 -20.03 7.53
N PRO A 146 -9.15 -20.38 8.33
CA PRO A 146 -8.63 -19.63 9.49
C PRO A 146 -7.64 -18.50 9.12
N GLY A 147 -7.36 -18.29 7.83
CA GLY A 147 -6.47 -17.24 7.35
C GLY A 147 -7.15 -15.87 7.22
N ASP A 148 -6.31 -14.87 6.98
CA ASP A 148 -6.71 -13.51 6.62
C ASP A 148 -6.84 -13.39 5.08
N HIS A 149 -7.01 -12.18 4.57
CA HIS A 149 -7.07 -11.90 3.13
C HIS A 149 -5.78 -12.35 2.45
N PHE A 150 -5.88 -12.68 1.16
CA PHE A 150 -4.78 -13.23 0.34
C PHE A 150 -4.23 -14.60 0.80
N TYR A 151 -4.73 -15.21 1.88
CA TYR A 151 -4.23 -16.49 2.38
C TYR A 151 -4.30 -17.59 1.31
N GLN A 152 -5.47 -17.76 0.68
CA GLN A 152 -5.66 -18.76 -0.37
C GLN A 152 -4.73 -18.51 -1.56
N PHE A 153 -4.68 -17.26 -2.04
CA PHE A 153 -3.79 -16.86 -3.14
C PHE A 153 -2.33 -17.21 -2.86
N PHE A 154 -1.79 -16.86 -1.69
CA PHE A 154 -0.39 -17.13 -1.37
C PHE A 154 -0.08 -18.62 -1.20
N ASN A 155 -1.02 -19.44 -0.72
CA ASN A 155 -0.83 -20.89 -0.59
C ASN A 155 -0.83 -21.63 -1.94
N GLU A 156 -1.41 -21.04 -2.99
CA GLU A 156 -1.42 -21.61 -4.34
C GLU A 156 -0.15 -21.25 -5.14
N LEU A 157 0.64 -20.30 -4.66
CA LEU A 157 1.91 -19.93 -5.27
C LEU A 157 3.02 -20.94 -4.92
N PRO A 158 4.03 -21.12 -5.81
CA PRO A 158 5.21 -21.90 -5.47
C PRO A 158 5.99 -21.24 -4.33
N PHE A 159 6.95 -21.98 -3.74
CA PHE A 159 7.85 -21.42 -2.75
C PHE A 159 8.51 -20.13 -3.26
N GLY A 160 8.27 -19.03 -2.54
CA GLY A 160 8.86 -17.72 -2.82
C GLY A 160 10.09 -17.45 -1.97
N ILE A 161 10.64 -16.24 -2.11
CA ILE A 161 11.71 -15.74 -1.26
C ILE A 161 11.21 -14.55 -0.44
N ASN A 162 11.55 -14.52 0.85
CA ASN A 162 11.29 -13.34 1.67
C ASN A 162 12.20 -12.20 1.19
N ILE A 163 11.67 -10.99 1.05
CA ILE A 163 12.47 -9.82 0.66
C ILE A 163 13.65 -9.56 1.61
N GLU A 164 13.56 -9.97 2.87
CA GLU A 164 14.69 -9.83 3.81
C GLU A 164 15.88 -10.75 3.46
N ASP A 165 15.63 -11.90 2.82
CA ASP A 165 16.68 -12.77 2.27
C ASP A 165 17.38 -12.16 1.03
N LEU A 166 16.86 -11.02 0.54
CA LEU A 166 17.45 -10.23 -0.56
C LEU A 166 18.30 -9.05 -0.04
N ASP A 167 18.75 -9.11 1.22
CA ASP A 167 19.55 -8.07 1.89
C ASP A 167 18.79 -6.75 2.10
N VAL A 168 17.47 -6.85 2.26
CA VAL A 168 16.59 -5.74 2.59
C VAL A 168 16.24 -5.81 4.07
N HIS A 169 16.46 -4.74 4.82
CA HIS A 169 16.33 -4.74 6.28
C HIS A 169 15.16 -3.87 6.74
N LYS A 170 14.26 -4.43 7.54
CA LYS A 170 13.13 -3.70 8.13
C LYS A 170 13.64 -2.56 9.01
N ARG A 171 12.99 -1.39 8.94
CA ARG A 171 13.36 -0.11 9.58
C ARG A 171 14.60 0.57 9.02
N GLU A 172 15.34 -0.09 8.14
CA GLU A 172 16.48 0.50 7.43
C GLU A 172 16.12 0.82 5.98
N ASP A 173 15.59 -0.14 5.23
CA ASP A 173 15.24 0.01 3.82
C ASP A 173 13.73 0.24 3.63
N TYR A 174 12.90 -0.39 4.47
CA TYR A 174 11.44 -0.31 4.40
C TYR A 174 10.77 -0.36 5.79
N TYR A 175 9.52 0.06 5.87
CA TYR A 175 8.70 -0.13 7.06
C TYR A 175 7.21 -0.25 6.72
N HIS A 176 6.59 -1.35 7.12
CA HIS A 176 5.13 -1.51 7.10
C HIS A 176 4.54 -0.94 8.40
N MET A 177 3.68 0.09 8.31
CA MET A 177 3.07 0.67 9.51
C MET A 177 1.91 -0.14 10.07
N ALA A 178 1.20 -0.85 9.18
CA ALA A 178 -0.03 -1.59 9.43
C ALA A 178 -1.19 -0.72 9.96
N GLY A 179 -2.37 -0.87 9.37
CA GLY A 179 -3.61 -0.28 9.88
C GLY A 179 -3.74 1.24 9.67
N LEU A 180 -2.98 1.83 8.74
CA LEU A 180 -3.03 3.27 8.48
C LEU A 180 -4.45 3.76 8.13
N SER A 181 -5.09 3.10 7.16
CA SER A 181 -6.47 3.42 6.77
C SER A 181 -7.44 3.26 7.94
N GLN A 182 -7.28 2.19 8.73
CA GLN A 182 -8.12 1.93 9.90
C GLN A 182 -7.96 3.03 10.96
N ASN A 183 -6.77 3.56 11.19
CA ASN A 183 -6.56 4.60 12.20
C ASN A 183 -7.25 5.92 11.85
N TYR A 184 -7.32 6.28 10.57
CA TYR A 184 -8.14 7.43 10.13
C TYR A 184 -9.64 7.20 10.36
N MET A 185 -10.11 5.96 10.17
CA MET A 185 -11.48 5.58 10.52
C MET A 185 -11.73 5.63 12.03
N ASN A 186 -10.78 5.13 12.82
CA ASN A 186 -10.88 5.09 14.28
C ASN A 186 -11.00 6.49 14.87
N TYR A 187 -10.30 7.49 14.31
CA TYR A 187 -10.52 8.88 14.70
C TYR A 187 -11.97 9.32 14.49
N THR A 188 -12.56 8.98 13.34
CA THR A 188 -13.91 9.37 12.96
C THR A 188 -14.97 8.72 13.85
N TYR A 189 -14.74 7.49 14.30
CA TYR A 189 -15.65 6.75 15.17
C TYR A 189 -15.27 6.77 16.66
N GLU A 190 -14.27 7.56 17.04
CA GLU A 190 -13.75 7.65 18.41
C GLU A 190 -13.23 6.32 19.00
N GLU A 191 -12.68 5.46 18.15
CA GLU A 191 -12.07 4.18 18.51
C GLU A 191 -10.56 4.31 18.82
N PRO A 192 -9.96 3.38 19.58
CA PRO A 192 -8.52 3.38 19.85
C PRO A 192 -7.66 3.19 18.58
N PHE A 193 -6.51 3.86 18.50
CA PHE A 193 -5.56 3.62 17.40
C PHE A 193 -4.78 2.32 17.56
N PHE A 194 -4.55 1.67 16.43
CA PHE A 194 -3.56 0.61 16.29
C PHE A 194 -2.15 1.22 16.12
N HIS A 195 -1.18 0.81 16.94
CA HIS A 195 0.16 1.39 16.98
C HIS A 195 0.18 2.94 17.03
N PRO A 196 -0.39 3.55 18.09
CA PRO A 196 -0.65 5.01 18.14
C PRO A 196 0.60 5.86 17.89
N ASN A 197 1.75 5.50 18.46
CA ASN A 197 2.98 6.30 18.29
C ASN A 197 3.44 6.38 16.83
N ASN A 198 3.34 5.28 16.08
CA ASN A 198 3.69 5.26 14.66
C ASN A 198 2.70 6.10 13.85
N PHE A 199 1.40 5.90 14.11
CA PHE A 199 0.34 6.59 13.38
C PHE A 199 0.36 8.09 13.63
N LEU A 200 0.44 8.54 14.88
CA LEU A 200 0.48 9.96 15.22
C LEU A 200 1.72 10.64 14.62
N TYR A 201 2.86 9.94 14.63
CA TYR A 201 4.06 10.44 13.98
C TYR A 201 3.91 10.55 12.46
N TYR A 202 3.34 9.53 11.81
CA TYR A 202 3.04 9.57 10.38
C TYR A 202 2.07 10.69 10.03
N ASN A 203 1.02 10.88 10.84
CA ASN A 203 0.03 11.94 10.65
C ASN A 203 0.71 13.32 10.71
N TYR A 204 1.53 13.55 11.73
CA TYR A 204 2.31 14.78 11.88
C TYR A 204 3.22 15.05 10.68
N LYS A 205 4.01 14.05 10.25
CA LYS A 205 4.87 14.19 9.07
C LYS A 205 4.07 14.40 7.79
N SER A 206 2.91 13.75 7.66
CA SER A 206 2.03 13.92 6.51
C SER A 206 1.46 15.34 6.41
N LEU A 207 1.19 16.02 7.53
CA LEU A 207 0.75 17.43 7.54
C LEU A 207 1.76 18.39 6.91
N GLN A 208 3.04 18.01 6.85
CA GLN A 208 4.11 18.84 6.26
C GLN A 208 4.11 18.80 4.73
N PHE A 209 3.40 17.84 4.11
CA PHE A 209 3.35 17.74 2.66
C PHE A 209 2.47 18.84 2.05
N PRO A 210 2.91 19.50 0.97
CA PRO A 210 2.09 20.49 0.30
C PRO A 210 0.95 19.83 -0.50
N ASN A 211 0.00 20.66 -0.93
CA ASN A 211 -1.03 20.30 -1.91
C ASN A 211 -1.94 19.12 -1.51
N GLN A 212 -2.24 18.96 -0.22
CA GLN A 212 -3.18 17.97 0.29
C GLN A 212 -4.65 18.38 0.05
N HIS A 213 -5.55 17.40 0.02
CA HIS A 213 -6.97 17.71 -0.11
C HIS A 213 -7.48 18.44 1.16
N PRO A 214 -8.24 19.55 1.05
CA PRO A 214 -8.66 20.33 2.23
C PRO A 214 -9.42 19.52 3.29
N LEU A 215 -10.31 18.61 2.87
CA LEU A 215 -11.04 17.75 3.81
C LEU A 215 -10.11 16.81 4.57
N PHE A 216 -9.15 16.20 3.88
CA PHE A 216 -8.22 15.26 4.49
C PHE A 216 -7.22 15.99 5.40
N ASN A 217 -6.72 17.14 4.97
CA ASN A 217 -5.90 18.01 5.82
C ASN A 217 -6.65 18.43 7.10
N SER A 218 -7.96 18.72 7.00
CA SER A 218 -8.78 19.05 8.17
C SER A 218 -8.90 17.86 9.14
N LEU A 219 -9.03 16.64 8.62
CA LEU A 219 -9.03 15.39 9.40
C LEU A 219 -7.69 15.21 10.15
N GLN A 220 -6.56 15.31 9.44
CA GLN A 220 -5.22 15.16 10.02
C GLN A 220 -4.94 16.22 11.09
N GLN A 221 -5.33 17.48 10.85
CA GLN A 221 -5.22 18.55 11.83
C GLN A 221 -6.14 18.31 13.04
N GLY A 222 -7.30 17.69 12.84
CA GLY A 222 -8.19 17.29 13.92
C GLY A 222 -7.57 16.24 14.83
N ILE A 223 -6.90 15.24 14.25
CA ILE A 223 -6.13 14.23 14.98
C ILE A 223 -5.01 14.91 15.77
N GLU A 224 -4.23 15.77 15.11
CA GLU A 224 -3.11 16.48 15.71
C GLU A 224 -3.55 17.34 16.91
N ARG A 225 -4.64 18.10 16.78
CA ARG A 225 -5.18 18.89 17.90
C ARG A 225 -5.67 18.05 19.07
N LYS A 226 -6.22 16.86 18.82
CA LYS A 226 -6.82 16.00 19.87
C LYS A 226 -5.78 15.14 20.59
N TYR A 227 -4.77 14.64 19.86
CA TYR A 227 -3.84 13.63 20.38
C TYR A 227 -2.36 14.07 20.39
N GLY A 228 -2.02 15.14 19.66
CA GLY A 228 -0.63 15.54 19.42
C GLY A 228 0.17 14.47 18.66
N HIS A 229 1.50 14.57 18.74
CA HIS A 229 2.43 13.61 18.17
C HIS A 229 3.69 13.50 19.03
N PRO A 230 4.45 12.39 18.92
CA PRO A 230 5.80 12.35 19.47
C PRO A 230 6.74 13.24 18.64
N GLU A 231 7.50 14.14 19.27
CA GLU A 231 8.43 15.05 18.58
C GLU A 231 9.49 14.31 17.76
N HIS A 232 9.89 13.12 18.24
CA HIS A 232 10.91 12.29 17.63
C HIS A 232 10.44 10.84 17.52
N HIS A 233 10.84 10.20 16.42
CA HIS A 233 10.67 8.76 16.24
C HIS A 233 11.98 8.14 15.76
N ALA A 234 12.42 7.10 16.45
CA ALA A 234 13.79 6.59 16.35
C ALA A 234 14.22 6.21 14.92
N PHE A 235 13.32 5.59 14.14
CA PHE A 235 13.63 5.16 12.77
C PHE A 235 12.71 5.76 11.70
N LEU A 236 11.44 6.07 12.03
CA LEU A 236 10.46 6.55 11.06
C LEU A 236 10.89 7.85 10.37
N ASN A 237 11.66 8.71 11.04
CA ASN A 237 12.23 9.93 10.44
C ASN A 237 12.91 9.68 9.09
N ASN A 238 13.54 8.51 8.93
CA ASN A 238 14.29 8.16 7.73
C ASN A 238 13.39 7.89 6.51
N PHE A 239 12.07 7.77 6.69
CA PHE A 239 11.11 7.42 5.63
C PHE A 239 10.35 8.62 5.08
N PHE A 240 10.64 9.83 5.57
CA PHE A 240 10.02 11.07 5.12
C PHE A 240 11.07 11.97 4.46
N PRO A 241 10.68 12.82 3.49
CA PRO A 241 11.55 13.85 2.96
C PRO A 241 11.96 14.84 4.06
N GLU A 242 13.15 15.43 3.91
CA GLU A 242 13.51 16.66 4.60
C GLU A 242 12.75 17.81 3.90
N ILE A 243 11.69 18.31 4.54
CA ILE A 243 10.83 19.41 4.07
C ILE A 243 11.19 20.68 4.84
#